data_AF-A0A958RT33-F1
#
_entry.id   AF-A0A958RT33-F1
#
_cell.length_a   1.000
_cell.length_b   1.000
_cell.length_c   1.000
_cell.angle_alpha   90.00
_cell.angle_beta   90.00
_cell.angle_gamma   90.00
#
_symmetry.space_group_name_H-M   'P 1'
#
loop_
_entity.id
_entity.type
_entity.pdbx_description
1 polymer ?
#
loop_
_entity_poly.entity_id
_entity_poly.type
_entity_poly.pdbx_seq_one_letter_code
_entity_poly.pdbx_strand_id
1 'polypeptide(L)'
;MEAISYDKNDFEHLMLISQGHVAFQCLYTGLELGIFDLFSEKGPLNYQEISEELRLNESSCKILIRALYSLNLLNKVNDKFTNSTIAISFLTNKSQLKFKDILGWQSKIVYPGIIDFTDAIKTNSNIGLRHFSGEGDNLYERLSSNKELEMVFQKSMSALSSSANQYFLQHLDLKGINTLVDVGGGEGTNLKAI
;
A
#
# COMPACT_ATOMS: atom_id res chain seq x y z
N MET A 1 17.85 -39.22 0.45
CA MET A 1 17.00 -38.07 0.81
C MET A 1 15.71 -38.26 0.04
N GLU A 2 14.62 -38.64 0.71
CA GLU A 2 13.32 -38.81 0.04
C GLU A 2 12.85 -37.45 -0.48
N ALA A 3 12.34 -37.41 -1.71
CA ALA A 3 11.76 -36.19 -2.27
C ALA A 3 10.48 -35.85 -1.50
N ILE A 4 10.43 -34.64 -0.95
CA ILE A 4 9.20 -34.13 -0.31
C ILE A 4 8.15 -34.01 -1.41
N SER A 5 7.09 -34.81 -1.34
CA SER A 5 5.94 -34.74 -2.26
C SER A 5 4.96 -33.69 -1.75
N TYR A 6 4.64 -32.69 -2.56
CA TYR A 6 3.66 -31.62 -2.24
C TYR A 6 2.84 -31.23 -3.47
N ASP A 7 1.63 -30.70 -3.25
CA ASP A 7 0.84 -30.10 -4.32
C ASP A 7 1.47 -28.79 -4.80
N LYS A 8 1.55 -28.63 -6.11
CA LYS A 8 2.23 -27.48 -6.71
C LYS A 8 1.56 -26.16 -6.35
N ASN A 9 0.23 -26.11 -6.29
CA ASN A 9 -0.49 -24.88 -5.96
C ASN A 9 -0.29 -24.50 -4.48
N ASP A 10 -0.27 -25.48 -3.59
CA ASP A 10 -0.01 -25.26 -2.17
C ASP A 10 1.40 -24.68 -1.94
N PHE A 11 2.39 -25.20 -2.66
CA PHE A 11 3.76 -24.67 -2.58
C PHE A 11 3.87 -23.27 -3.19
N GLU A 12 3.25 -23.02 -4.34
CA GLU A 12 3.21 -21.68 -4.94
C GLU A 12 2.55 -20.66 -3.99
N HIS A 13 1.44 -21.04 -3.34
CA HIS A 13 0.77 -20.20 -2.34
C HIS A 13 1.66 -19.93 -1.12
N LEU A 14 2.33 -20.95 -0.58
CA LEU A 14 3.28 -20.79 0.52
C LEU A 14 4.44 -19.85 0.15
N MET A 15 4.95 -19.97 -1.08
CA MET A 15 6.02 -19.10 -1.58
C MET A 15 5.54 -17.67 -1.76
N LEU A 16 4.30 -17.45 -2.21
CA LEU A 16 3.70 -16.11 -2.29
C LEU A 16 3.61 -15.45 -0.91
N ILE A 17 3.19 -16.18 0.13
CA ILE A 17 3.15 -15.66 1.50
C ILE A 17 4.58 -15.37 1.99
N SER A 18 5.49 -16.34 1.82
CA SER A 18 6.88 -16.25 2.31
C SER A 18 7.63 -15.08 1.70
N GLN A 19 7.40 -14.80 0.42
CA GLN A 19 8.03 -13.71 -0.33
C GLN A 19 7.17 -12.43 -0.38
N GLY A 20 5.99 -12.44 0.23
CA GLY A 20 5.04 -11.32 0.20
C GLY A 20 5.63 -10.02 0.73
N HIS A 21 6.52 -10.11 1.71
CA HIS A 21 7.23 -8.96 2.27
C HIS A 21 8.13 -8.24 1.25
N VAL A 22 8.80 -9.00 0.35
CA VAL A 22 9.60 -8.43 -0.76
C VAL A 22 8.69 -7.91 -1.87
N ALA A 23 7.65 -8.69 -2.23
CA ALA A 23 6.69 -8.29 -3.25
C ALA A 23 6.02 -6.94 -2.92
N PHE A 24 5.62 -6.77 -1.64
CA PHE A 24 5.07 -5.52 -1.13
C PHE A 24 6.08 -4.36 -1.25
N GLN A 25 7.35 -4.57 -0.85
CA GLN A 25 8.38 -3.55 -0.96
C GLN A 25 8.61 -3.12 -2.42
N CYS A 26 8.64 -4.06 -3.37
CA CYS A 26 8.75 -3.73 -4.80
C CYS A 26 7.54 -2.92 -5.29
N LEU A 27 6.32 -3.35 -4.98
CA LEU A 27 5.09 -2.63 -5.33
C LEU A 27 5.10 -1.20 -4.77
N TYR A 28 5.34 -1.05 -3.48
CA TYR A 28 5.29 0.25 -2.82
C TYR A 28 6.42 1.17 -3.29
N THR A 29 7.63 0.63 -3.51
CA THR A 29 8.74 1.39 -4.12
C THR A 29 8.35 1.92 -5.51
N GLY A 30 7.64 1.12 -6.32
CA GLY A 30 7.14 1.57 -7.61
C GLY A 30 6.13 2.72 -7.53
N LEU A 31 5.25 2.71 -6.53
CA LEU A 31 4.30 3.80 -6.23
C LEU A 31 5.01 5.07 -5.73
N GLU A 32 6.00 4.91 -4.86
CA GLU A 32 6.77 6.03 -4.30
C GLU A 32 7.58 6.74 -5.39
N LEU A 33 8.21 5.96 -6.28
CA LEU A 33 9.01 6.48 -7.40
C LEU A 33 8.15 6.97 -8.58
N GLY A 34 6.84 6.76 -8.57
CA GLY A 34 5.95 7.23 -9.65
C GLY A 34 6.08 6.45 -10.96
N ILE A 35 6.52 5.19 -10.91
CA ILE A 35 6.73 4.34 -12.10
C ILE A 35 5.43 4.17 -12.91
N PHE A 36 4.32 3.93 -12.21
CA PHE A 36 3.04 3.68 -12.86
C PHE A 36 2.50 4.94 -13.55
N ASP A 37 2.65 6.10 -12.93
CA ASP A 37 2.28 7.37 -13.55
C ASP A 37 3.14 7.68 -14.77
N LEU A 38 4.45 7.45 -14.67
CA LEU A 38 5.39 7.62 -15.78
C LEU A 38 4.95 6.85 -17.04
N PHE A 39 4.59 5.57 -16.89
CA PHE A 39 4.10 4.77 -18.02
C PHE A 39 2.74 5.26 -18.55
N SER A 40 1.86 5.76 -17.68
CA SER A 40 0.58 6.32 -18.09
C SER A 40 0.70 7.64 -18.83
N GLU A 41 1.76 8.41 -18.59
CA GLU A 41 2.01 9.69 -19.23
C GLU A 41 2.83 9.57 -20.51
N LYS A 42 3.88 8.73 -20.50
CA LYS A 42 4.84 8.64 -21.62
C LYS A 42 4.64 7.42 -22.53
N GLY A 43 3.81 6.46 -22.10
CA GLY A 43 3.61 5.21 -22.82
C GLY A 43 4.75 4.22 -22.61
N PRO A 44 5.01 3.31 -23.57
CA PRO A 44 6.03 2.27 -23.43
C PRO A 44 7.46 2.84 -23.33
N LEU A 45 8.22 2.39 -22.32
CA LEU A 45 9.62 2.81 -22.10
C LEU A 45 10.57 1.62 -21.89
N ASN A 46 11.82 1.73 -22.34
CA ASN A 46 12.90 0.78 -22.05
C ASN A 46 13.63 1.13 -20.75
N TYR A 47 14.57 0.27 -20.30
CA TYR A 47 15.29 0.49 -19.04
C TYR A 47 16.06 1.82 -18.97
N GLN A 48 16.70 2.24 -20.07
CA GLN A 48 17.48 3.48 -20.12
C GLN A 48 16.54 4.68 -19.96
N GLU A 49 15.49 4.74 -20.78
CA GLU A 49 14.45 5.77 -20.73
C GLU A 49 13.87 5.88 -19.31
N ILE A 50 13.49 4.75 -18.68
CA ILE A 50 12.95 4.75 -17.31
C ILE A 50 13.98 5.29 -16.30
N SER A 51 15.23 4.86 -16.40
CA SER A 51 16.28 5.28 -15.47
C SER A 51 16.60 6.77 -15.56
N GLU A 52 16.59 7.34 -16.78
CA GLU A 52 16.81 8.76 -17.02
C GLU A 52 15.65 9.61 -16.47
N GLU A 53 14.41 9.20 -16.75
CA GLU A 53 13.20 9.89 -16.27
C GLU A 53 13.10 9.91 -14.74
N LEU A 54 13.43 8.79 -14.10
CA LEU A 54 13.35 8.64 -12.64
C LEU A 54 14.65 9.00 -11.92
N ARG A 55 15.70 9.38 -12.66
CA ARG A 55 17.04 9.70 -12.14
C ARG A 55 17.61 8.57 -11.27
N LEU A 56 17.43 7.33 -11.70
CA LEU A 56 17.90 6.14 -11.00
C LEU A 56 19.18 5.60 -11.62
N ASN A 57 20.00 4.93 -10.81
CA ASN A 57 21.05 4.08 -11.35
C ASN A 57 20.43 2.97 -12.24
N GLU A 58 21.00 2.74 -13.41
CA GLU A 58 20.47 1.79 -14.39
C GLU A 58 20.35 0.36 -13.82
N SER A 59 21.30 -0.07 -12.98
CA SER A 59 21.27 -1.41 -12.37
C SER A 59 20.12 -1.54 -11.36
N SER A 60 19.91 -0.52 -10.52
CA SER A 60 18.80 -0.49 -9.57
C SER A 60 17.45 -0.41 -10.28
N CYS A 61 17.35 0.39 -11.34
CA CYS A 61 16.17 0.48 -12.20
C CYS A 61 15.82 -0.90 -12.80
N LYS A 62 16.82 -1.60 -13.35
CA LYS A 62 16.64 -2.95 -13.89
C LYS A 62 16.11 -3.93 -12.84
N ILE A 63 16.63 -3.91 -11.61
CA ILE A 63 16.15 -4.78 -10.52
C ILE A 63 14.68 -4.52 -10.25
N LEU A 64 14.29 -3.26 -10.03
CA LEU A 64 12.92 -2.90 -9.69
C LEU A 64 11.94 -3.20 -10.83
N ILE A 65 12.26 -2.84 -12.07
CA ILE A 65 11.40 -3.08 -13.22
C ILE A 65 11.24 -4.59 -13.48
N ARG A 66 12.29 -5.40 -13.30
CA ARG A 66 12.18 -6.86 -13.38
C ARG A 66 11.28 -7.43 -12.29
N ALA A 67 11.41 -6.92 -11.06
CA ALA A 67 10.54 -7.34 -9.96
C ALA A 67 9.07 -7.00 -10.24
N LEU A 68 8.77 -5.75 -10.63
CA LEU A 68 7.41 -5.31 -10.97
C LEU A 68 6.82 -6.08 -12.16
N TYR A 69 7.64 -6.39 -13.17
CA TYR A 69 7.24 -7.25 -14.28
C TYR A 69 6.95 -8.69 -13.82
N SER A 70 7.79 -9.28 -12.97
CA SER A 70 7.56 -10.63 -12.43
C SER A 70 6.33 -10.73 -11.52
N LEU A 71 5.91 -9.61 -10.92
CA LEU A 71 4.69 -9.48 -10.13
C LEU A 71 3.45 -9.19 -11.00
N ASN A 72 3.57 -9.22 -12.32
CA ASN A 72 2.50 -8.91 -13.28
C ASN A 72 1.90 -7.50 -13.15
N LEU A 73 2.67 -6.56 -12.58
CA LEU A 73 2.29 -5.15 -12.48
C LEU A 73 2.67 -4.37 -13.74
N LEU A 74 3.58 -4.93 -14.55
CA LEU A 74 4.00 -4.40 -15.84
C LEU A 74 3.80 -5.45 -16.93
N ASN A 75 3.59 -5.00 -18.16
CA ASN A 75 3.68 -5.79 -19.38
C ASN A 75 5.00 -5.49 -20.09
N LYS A 76 5.41 -6.38 -21.00
CA LYS A 76 6.55 -6.17 -21.90
C LYS A 76 6.08 -6.28 -23.35
N VAL A 77 6.37 -5.26 -24.16
CA VAL A 77 6.11 -5.20 -25.60
C VAL A 77 7.43 -4.92 -26.30
N ASN A 78 7.96 -5.91 -27.03
CA ASN A 78 9.33 -5.91 -27.53
C ASN A 78 10.32 -5.63 -26.38
N ASP A 79 11.15 -4.59 -26.46
CA ASP A 79 12.11 -4.21 -25.42
C ASP A 79 11.64 -3.09 -24.49
N LYS A 80 10.32 -2.78 -24.51
CA LYS A 80 9.71 -1.73 -23.71
C LYS A 80 8.69 -2.29 -22.72
N PHE A 81 8.49 -1.58 -21.62
CA PHE A 81 7.55 -1.91 -20.55
C PHE A 81 6.36 -0.95 -20.55
N THR A 82 5.20 -1.44 -20.13
CA THR A 82 3.98 -0.66 -19.92
C THR A 82 3.28 -1.11 -18.64
N ASN A 83 2.34 -0.31 -18.13
CA ASN A 83 1.46 -0.77 -17.06
C ASN A 83 0.64 -1.98 -17.49
N SER A 84 0.43 -2.91 -16.57
CA SER A 84 -0.64 -3.91 -16.72
C SER A 84 -2.01 -3.28 -16.48
N THR A 85 -3.08 -3.99 -16.86
CA THR A 85 -4.46 -3.51 -16.67
C THR A 85 -4.74 -3.20 -15.20
N ILE A 86 -4.28 -4.06 -14.28
CA ILE A 86 -4.45 -3.83 -12.84
C ILE A 86 -3.68 -2.59 -12.38
N ALA A 87 -2.48 -2.35 -12.90
CA ALA A 87 -1.69 -1.16 -12.55
C ALA A 87 -2.37 0.13 -13.06
N ILE A 88 -2.93 0.14 -14.27
CA ILE A 88 -3.69 1.29 -14.79
C ILE A 88 -4.88 1.61 -13.89
N SER A 89 -5.66 0.59 -13.52
CA SER A 89 -6.88 0.76 -12.72
C SER A 89 -6.62 1.25 -11.30
N PHE A 90 -5.53 0.78 -10.66
CA PHE A 90 -5.36 0.96 -9.22
C PHE A 90 -4.13 1.76 -8.82
N LEU A 91 -3.03 1.68 -9.57
CA LEU A 91 -1.70 2.12 -9.13
C LEU A 91 -1.26 3.47 -9.72
N THR A 92 -2.11 4.12 -10.51
CA THR A 92 -1.86 5.47 -11.06
C THR A 92 -2.61 6.53 -10.25
N ASN A 93 -2.19 7.79 -10.34
CA ASN A 93 -2.86 8.93 -9.69
C ASN A 93 -4.29 9.18 -10.18
N LYS A 94 -4.63 8.63 -11.36
CA LYS A 94 -5.99 8.64 -11.93
C LYS A 94 -6.93 7.67 -11.21
N SER A 95 -6.39 6.71 -10.44
CA SER A 95 -7.19 5.81 -9.61
C SER A 95 -8.01 6.60 -8.58
N GLN A 96 -9.30 6.26 -8.50
CA GLN A 96 -10.20 6.83 -7.50
C GLN A 96 -9.94 6.27 -6.10
N LEU A 97 -9.39 5.06 -6.00
CA LEU A 97 -9.19 4.34 -4.73
C LEU A 97 -7.91 4.73 -3.98
N LYS A 98 -7.11 5.65 -4.53
CA LYS A 98 -5.91 6.22 -3.88
C LYS A 98 -5.02 5.16 -3.20
N PHE A 99 -4.69 4.09 -3.92
CA PHE A 99 -3.93 2.94 -3.39
C PHE A 99 -2.57 3.34 -2.81
N LYS A 100 -1.92 4.39 -3.34
CA LYS A 100 -0.67 4.91 -2.76
C LYS A 100 -0.86 5.34 -1.31
N ASP A 101 -1.96 6.04 -1.01
CA ASP A 101 -2.27 6.47 0.35
C ASP A 101 -2.63 5.26 1.23
N ILE A 102 -3.43 4.31 0.72
CA ILE A 102 -3.77 3.08 1.46
C ILE A 102 -2.52 2.26 1.82
N LEU A 103 -1.61 2.06 0.87
CA LEU A 103 -0.38 1.30 1.07
C LEU A 103 0.69 2.11 1.83
N GLY A 104 0.57 3.43 1.88
CA GLY A 104 1.41 4.29 2.71
C GLY A 104 1.34 3.92 4.20
N TRP A 105 0.14 3.68 4.73
CA TRP A 105 -0.04 3.13 6.07
C TRP A 105 0.64 1.77 6.24
N GLN A 106 0.48 0.88 5.26
CA GLN A 106 1.11 -0.44 5.30
C GLN A 106 2.64 -0.32 5.37
N SER A 107 3.25 0.55 4.56
CA SER A 107 4.70 0.69 4.52
C SER A 107 5.29 1.46 5.69
N LYS A 108 4.65 2.55 6.13
CA LYS A 108 5.24 3.50 7.09
C LYS A 108 4.82 3.22 8.53
N ILE A 109 3.72 2.48 8.74
CA ILE A 109 3.16 2.25 10.07
C ILE A 109 3.02 0.75 10.36
N VAL A 110 2.42 -0.05 9.48
CA VAL A 110 2.31 -1.50 9.75
C VAL A 110 3.66 -2.18 9.66
N TYR A 111 4.45 -1.94 8.60
CA TYR A 111 5.71 -2.63 8.37
C TYR A 111 6.72 -2.46 9.52
N PRO A 112 6.94 -1.25 10.09
CA PRO A 112 7.82 -1.10 11.24
C PRO A 112 7.32 -1.81 12.49
N GLY A 113 6.00 -1.82 12.76
CA GLY A 113 5.44 -2.43 13.97
C GLY A 113 5.29 -3.95 13.88
N ILE A 114 4.98 -4.49 12.70
CA ILE A 114 4.65 -5.91 12.52
C ILE A 114 5.87 -6.83 12.65
N ILE A 115 7.10 -6.30 12.59
CA ILE A 115 8.31 -7.12 12.79
C ILE A 115 8.34 -7.76 14.18
N ASP A 116 7.63 -7.18 15.15
CA ASP A 116 7.52 -7.66 16.53
C ASP A 116 6.35 -8.62 16.76
N PHE A 117 5.62 -9.02 15.69
CA PHE A 117 4.34 -9.72 15.83
C PHE A 117 4.42 -11.00 16.68
N THR A 118 5.50 -11.77 16.55
CA THR A 118 5.68 -13.00 17.35
C THR A 118 5.71 -12.70 18.85
N ASP A 119 6.44 -11.67 19.26
CA ASP A 119 6.56 -11.31 20.67
C ASP A 119 5.29 -10.61 21.17
N ALA A 120 4.63 -9.82 20.31
CA ALA A 120 3.34 -9.19 20.61
C ALA A 120 2.26 -10.25 20.94
N ILE A 121 2.24 -11.37 20.19
CA ILE A 121 1.34 -12.49 20.47
C ILE A 121 1.67 -13.17 21.80
N LYS A 122 2.96 -13.39 22.10
CA LYS A 122 3.38 -14.04 23.36
C LYS A 122 3.03 -13.20 24.59
N THR A 123 3.18 -11.88 24.49
CA THR A 123 2.94 -10.98 25.62
C THR A 123 1.54 -10.38 25.65
N ASN A 124 0.74 -10.63 24.62
CA ASN A 124 -0.59 -10.04 24.41
C ASN A 124 -0.57 -8.51 24.57
N SER A 125 0.39 -7.83 23.91
CA SER A 125 0.59 -6.39 24.05
C SER A 125 1.09 -5.73 22.77
N ASN A 126 0.81 -4.44 22.61
CA ASN A 126 1.19 -3.64 21.45
C ASN A 126 2.69 -3.24 21.45
N ILE A 127 3.60 -4.20 21.61
CA ILE A 127 5.04 -3.91 21.74
C ILE A 127 5.63 -3.22 20.50
N GLY A 128 5.01 -3.41 19.33
CA GLY A 128 5.41 -2.74 18.09
C GLY A 128 5.31 -1.21 18.14
N LEU A 129 4.59 -0.65 19.13
CA LEU A 129 4.57 0.80 19.39
C LEU A 129 5.97 1.37 19.66
N ARG A 130 6.92 0.54 20.11
CA ARG A 130 8.32 0.95 20.34
C ARG A 130 9.04 1.46 19.09
N HIS A 131 8.52 1.16 17.90
CA HIS A 131 9.05 1.65 16.63
C HIS A 131 8.62 3.09 16.31
N PHE A 132 7.76 3.67 17.15
CA PHE A 132 7.28 5.04 17.01
C PHE A 132 7.73 5.86 18.22
N SER A 133 8.35 7.01 17.94
CA SER A 133 8.71 8.00 18.95
C SER A 133 7.47 8.54 19.67
N GLY A 134 7.69 9.26 20.77
CA GLY A 134 6.64 9.91 21.55
C GLY A 134 6.21 9.12 22.79
N GLU A 135 5.47 9.79 23.65
CA GLU A 135 4.82 9.19 24.81
C GLU A 135 3.42 8.67 24.42
N GLY A 136 2.89 7.71 25.17
CA GLY A 136 1.55 7.18 24.96
C GLY A 136 1.47 5.66 24.81
N ASP A 137 0.30 5.12 25.11
CA ASP A 137 0.04 3.68 25.19
C ASP A 137 -0.79 3.17 24.01
N ASN A 138 -1.13 4.06 23.07
CA ASN A 138 -1.84 3.73 21.85
C ASN A 138 -1.17 4.36 20.62
N LEU A 139 -1.56 3.85 19.46
CA LEU A 139 -0.97 4.24 18.18
C LEU A 139 -1.25 5.71 17.81
N TYR A 140 -2.42 6.25 18.16
CA TYR A 140 -2.78 7.63 17.83
C TYR A 140 -1.87 8.63 18.53
N GLU A 141 -1.62 8.44 19.82
CA GLU A 141 -0.70 9.27 20.61
C GLU A 141 0.72 9.23 20.03
N ARG A 142 1.22 8.02 19.74
CA ARG A 142 2.54 7.83 19.12
C ARG A 142 2.66 8.55 17.78
N LEU A 143 1.67 8.39 16.90
CA LEU A 143 1.69 9.02 15.57
C LEU A 143 1.56 10.55 15.65
N SER A 144 0.78 11.08 16.59
CA SER A 144 0.63 12.54 16.77
C SER A 144 1.94 13.24 17.16
N SER A 145 2.90 12.51 17.73
CA SER A 145 4.24 13.03 18.01
C SER A 145 5.11 13.23 16.76
N ASN A 146 4.69 12.71 15.60
CA ASN A 146 5.39 12.79 14.32
C ASN A 146 4.45 13.24 13.20
N LYS A 147 4.57 14.51 12.80
CA LYS A 147 3.71 15.13 11.77
C LYS A 147 3.69 14.40 10.43
N GLU A 148 4.79 13.77 10.04
CA GLU A 148 4.84 13.02 8.77
C GLU A 148 3.99 11.76 8.87
N LEU A 149 4.17 10.99 9.94
CA LEU A 149 3.42 9.75 10.16
C LEU A 149 1.94 10.03 10.46
N GLU A 150 1.63 11.11 11.18
CA GLU A 150 0.27 11.59 11.36
C GLU A 150 -0.39 11.90 10.02
N MET A 151 0.31 12.59 9.12
CA MET A 151 -0.21 12.90 7.79
C MET A 151 -0.43 11.63 6.95
N VAL A 152 0.51 10.68 6.99
CA VAL A 152 0.35 9.38 6.32
C VAL A 152 -0.90 8.68 6.86
N PHE A 153 -1.05 8.62 8.19
CA PHE A 153 -2.20 8.01 8.82
C PHE A 153 -3.52 8.65 8.36
N GLN A 154 -3.64 9.98 8.42
CA GLN A 154 -4.88 10.66 8.04
C GLN A 154 -5.23 10.48 6.57
N LYS A 155 -4.23 10.53 5.67
CA LYS A 155 -4.42 10.24 4.24
C LYS A 155 -4.90 8.82 4.01
N SER A 156 -4.26 7.84 4.65
CA SER A 156 -4.63 6.43 4.53
C SER A 156 -6.04 6.16 5.07
N MET A 157 -6.37 6.67 6.25
CA MET A 157 -7.71 6.50 6.84
C MET A 157 -8.78 7.16 5.99
N SER A 158 -8.50 8.33 5.41
CA SER A 158 -9.40 8.99 4.47
C SER A 158 -9.58 8.16 3.19
N ALA A 159 -8.51 7.64 2.58
CA ALA A 159 -8.62 6.82 1.37
C ALA A 159 -9.41 5.52 1.60
N LEU A 160 -9.18 4.85 2.73
CA LEU A 160 -9.94 3.66 3.15
C LEU A 160 -11.42 4.00 3.37
N SER A 161 -11.68 5.09 4.09
CA SER A 161 -13.04 5.58 4.38
C SER A 161 -13.80 5.91 3.10
N SER A 162 -13.20 6.68 2.18
CA SER A 162 -13.81 7.00 0.88
C SER A 162 -14.15 5.75 0.06
N SER A 163 -13.29 4.73 0.10
CA SER A 163 -13.54 3.46 -0.59
C SER A 163 -14.72 2.70 0.02
N ALA A 164 -14.85 2.71 1.36
CA ALA A 164 -15.98 2.09 2.07
C ALA A 164 -17.29 2.87 1.89
N ASN A 165 -17.22 4.21 1.79
CA ASN A 165 -18.40 5.08 1.70
C ASN A 165 -19.27 4.79 0.48
N GLN A 166 -18.68 4.37 -0.65
CA GLN A 166 -19.44 3.98 -1.83
C GLN A 166 -20.48 2.88 -1.53
N TYR A 167 -20.15 1.96 -0.62
CA TYR A 167 -21.05 0.90 -0.18
C TYR A 167 -21.93 1.35 0.99
N PHE A 168 -21.33 2.02 1.98
CA PHE A 168 -22.01 2.46 3.20
C PHE A 168 -23.21 3.37 2.91
N LEU A 169 -23.05 4.36 2.01
CA LEU A 169 -24.12 5.29 1.66
C LEU A 169 -25.33 4.64 0.96
N GLN A 170 -25.13 3.50 0.31
CA GLN A 170 -26.24 2.77 -0.33
C GLN A 170 -27.14 2.06 0.69
N HIS A 171 -26.63 1.83 1.91
CA HIS A 171 -27.29 1.02 2.93
C HIS A 171 -27.62 1.80 4.20
N LEU A 172 -27.17 3.05 4.31
CA LEU A 172 -27.42 3.90 5.46
C LEU A 172 -28.72 4.70 5.26
N ASP A 173 -29.77 4.34 6.01
CA ASP A 173 -31.00 5.13 6.08
C ASP A 173 -30.93 6.14 7.23
N LEU A 174 -30.81 7.42 6.88
CA LEU A 174 -30.82 8.53 7.84
C LEU A 174 -32.13 9.32 7.83
N LYS A 175 -33.20 8.78 7.26
CA LYS A 175 -34.48 9.48 7.18
C LYS A 175 -35.01 9.85 8.57
N GLY A 176 -35.24 11.15 8.78
CA GLY A 176 -35.75 11.67 10.05
C GLY A 176 -34.69 11.93 11.12
N ILE A 177 -33.41 11.68 10.83
CA ILE A 177 -32.30 12.05 11.70
C ILE A 177 -31.95 13.52 11.49
N ASN A 178 -32.04 14.32 12.56
CA ASN A 178 -31.74 15.76 12.54
C ASN A 178 -30.38 16.11 13.16
N THR A 179 -29.71 15.14 13.79
CA THR A 179 -28.41 15.33 14.43
C THR A 179 -27.61 14.04 14.31
N LEU A 180 -26.43 14.14 13.72
CA LEU A 180 -25.48 13.04 13.56
C LEU A 180 -24.14 13.47 14.17
N VAL A 181 -23.52 12.59 14.95
CA VAL A 181 -22.20 12.82 15.56
C VAL A 181 -21.28 11.69 15.15
N ASP A 182 -20.17 12.03 14.49
CA ASP A 182 -19.12 11.10 14.09
C ASP A 182 -18.02 11.05 15.18
N VAL A 183 -18.21 10.17 16.16
CA VAL A 183 -17.29 10.03 17.29
C VAL A 183 -15.99 9.37 16.83
N GLY A 184 -14.90 10.13 16.84
CA GLY A 184 -13.61 9.66 16.33
C GLY A 184 -13.51 9.71 14.79
N GLY A 185 -14.31 10.55 14.12
CA GLY A 185 -14.38 10.64 12.65
C GLY A 185 -13.12 11.10 11.91
N GLY A 186 -12.01 11.36 12.61
CA GLY A 186 -10.76 11.85 12.04
C GLY A 186 -10.97 13.14 11.22
N GLU A 187 -10.54 13.13 9.96
CA GLU A 187 -10.74 14.23 9.00
C GLU A 187 -12.20 14.40 8.52
N GLY A 188 -13.13 13.62 9.06
CA GLY A 188 -14.57 13.71 8.75
C GLY A 188 -14.92 13.15 7.37
N THR A 189 -14.11 12.27 6.80
CA THR A 189 -14.31 11.71 5.46
C THR A 189 -15.63 10.97 5.32
N ASN A 190 -16.10 10.30 6.38
CA ASN A 190 -17.41 9.64 6.42
C ASN A 190 -18.55 10.66 6.49
N LEU A 191 -18.46 11.61 7.41
CA LEU A 191 -19.48 12.63 7.58
C LEU A 191 -19.64 13.52 6.34
N LYS A 192 -18.55 13.85 5.64
CA LYS A 192 -18.57 14.62 4.38
C LYS A 192 -19.25 13.89 3.22
N ALA A 193 -19.40 12.57 3.31
CA ALA A 193 -19.97 11.74 2.27
C ALA A 193 -21.50 11.59 2.39
N ILE A 194 -22.05 11.91 3.57
CA ILE A 194 -23.48 11.88 3.90
C ILE A 194 -24.10 13.23 3.52
#